data_AF-A0A7V9U630-F1
#
_entry.id   AF-A0A7V9U630-F1
#
_cell.length_a   1.000
_cell.length_b   1.000
_cell.length_c   1.000
_cell.angle_alpha   90.00
_cell.angle_beta   90.00
_cell.angle_gamma   90.00
#
_symmetry.space_group_name_H-M   'P 1'
#
loop_
_entity.id
_entity.type
_entity.pdbx_description
1 polymer ?
#
loop_
_entity_poly.entity_id
_entity_poly.type
_entity_poly.pdbx_seq_one_letter_code
_entity_poly.pdbx_strand_id
1 'polypeptide(L)'
;MSIAAGGVASVNQGFFQSSGNFSNAGYFQILSNAGASFGGVGTTFSNTGTLDVAGSGSTTINSAVTQHSGSTLTAGTWNVFGGASLSITTGATILTNQANILLHGTGSFNAVDSLQNNDGNLTISDGKTLTLAGSLSNSASLTVGPDSRLDIGGGLTNTGTLTGTSISPVTTNPGNAPTLNCGGDLVQSGTFVFDGTVTANGSATFSGTHTWAPGAVFNAGSGTTAFASSAGANLTVNASAGTVQFASAQTLGGFNLSGTAAAVMAANGNQFLHVYGLTIGANAGLNLNDNDLIVEYGTNPSAYGDVRALVLGGFGGTTGINSGTSNGTQILALFDNALLGATEWLGEPVGVNSVIGKYTYMGDVNLDGQVTGDDYTVIDSNLDTTPVVGMEWLSGDSNLDGSVTGDDYTVIDSNLGSGDGNPLSPASTFSNTTIGQEREEDSASLAVEMGL
;
A
#
# COMPACT_ATOMS: atom_id res chain seq x y z
N MET A 1 33.59 5.14 -38.17
CA MET A 1 33.76 3.83 -37.50
C MET A 1 32.40 3.16 -37.42
N SER A 2 32.32 1.85 -37.65
CA SER A 2 31.05 1.12 -37.59
C SER A 2 31.21 -0.19 -36.82
N ILE A 3 30.28 -0.47 -35.92
CA ILE A 3 30.14 -1.74 -35.21
C ILE A 3 28.83 -2.36 -35.69
N ALA A 4 28.93 -3.48 -36.40
CA ALA A 4 27.77 -4.18 -36.93
C ALA A 4 26.98 -4.91 -35.83
N ALA A 5 25.76 -5.33 -36.14
CA ALA A 5 24.97 -6.17 -35.23
C ALA A 5 25.74 -7.45 -34.83
N GLY A 6 25.71 -7.79 -33.54
CA GLY A 6 26.51 -8.87 -32.96
C GLY A 6 28.00 -8.57 -32.80
N GLY A 7 28.49 -7.45 -33.33
CA GLY A 7 29.86 -6.97 -33.11
C GLY A 7 30.06 -6.42 -31.70
N VAL A 8 31.28 -6.57 -31.19
CA VAL A 8 31.70 -6.07 -29.87
C VAL A 8 32.95 -5.21 -30.06
N ALA A 9 32.97 -4.01 -29.50
CA ALA A 9 34.16 -3.19 -29.41
C ALA A 9 34.25 -2.50 -28.05
N SER A 10 35.47 -2.26 -27.58
CA SER A 10 35.71 -1.60 -26.31
C SER A 10 36.88 -0.62 -26.36
N VAL A 11 36.81 0.40 -25.52
CA VAL A 11 37.88 1.36 -25.26
C VAL A 11 38.34 1.18 -23.82
N ASN A 12 39.50 0.54 -23.65
CA ASN A 12 39.99 0.11 -22.33
C ASN A 12 41.13 0.99 -21.77
N GLN A 13 41.74 1.86 -22.59
CA GLN A 13 42.81 2.79 -22.18
C GLN A 13 42.82 4.01 -23.13
N GLY A 14 43.10 5.20 -22.59
CA GLY A 14 43.42 6.40 -23.38
C GLY A 14 42.25 7.33 -23.74
N PHE A 15 42.57 8.37 -24.52
CA PHE A 15 41.67 9.42 -24.98
C PHE A 15 41.01 9.00 -26.30
N PHE A 16 39.74 8.58 -26.27
CA PHE A 16 39.02 8.20 -27.49
C PHE A 16 38.38 9.41 -28.16
N GLN A 17 38.74 9.67 -29.43
CA GLN A 17 38.07 10.66 -30.26
C GLN A 17 37.75 10.10 -31.64
N SER A 18 36.49 10.15 -32.04
CA SER A 18 36.12 9.91 -33.45
C SER A 18 35.99 11.25 -34.17
N SER A 19 36.62 11.42 -35.34
CA SER A 19 36.54 12.65 -36.14
C SER A 19 35.49 12.60 -37.26
N GLY A 20 34.87 11.44 -37.49
CA GLY A 20 33.87 11.23 -38.55
C GLY A 20 32.65 10.46 -38.05
N ASN A 21 31.79 10.06 -38.99
CA ASN A 21 30.55 9.36 -38.66
C ASN A 21 30.82 8.07 -37.86
N PHE A 22 30.02 7.88 -36.83
CA PHE A 22 30.05 6.72 -35.96
C PHE A 22 28.70 5.99 -36.01
N SER A 23 28.72 4.68 -36.15
CA SER A 23 27.53 3.84 -36.15
C SER A 23 27.74 2.61 -35.29
N ASN A 24 26.90 2.43 -34.27
CA ASN A 24 26.86 1.26 -33.42
C ASN A 24 25.52 0.55 -33.54
N ALA A 25 25.53 -0.62 -34.15
CA ALA A 25 24.41 -1.57 -34.17
C ALA A 25 24.69 -2.81 -33.30
N GLY A 26 25.88 -2.92 -32.69
CA GLY A 26 26.30 -4.01 -31.83
C GLY A 26 26.42 -3.57 -30.37
N TYR A 27 27.50 -3.98 -29.70
CA TYR A 27 27.82 -3.58 -28.33
C TYR A 27 29.13 -2.77 -28.33
N PHE A 28 29.06 -1.54 -27.80
CA PHE A 28 30.20 -0.66 -27.65
C PHE A 28 30.38 -0.27 -26.18
N GLN A 29 31.57 -0.52 -25.64
CA GLN A 29 31.88 -0.20 -24.25
C GLN A 29 33.03 0.82 -24.15
N ILE A 30 32.84 1.84 -23.34
CA ILE A 30 33.87 2.81 -22.98
C ILE A 30 34.18 2.61 -21.50
N LEU A 31 35.29 1.94 -21.18
CA LEU A 31 35.70 1.66 -19.79
C LEU A 31 36.58 2.78 -19.20
N SER A 32 37.30 3.50 -20.06
CA SER A 32 38.09 4.69 -19.70
C SER A 32 37.57 5.89 -20.50
N ASN A 33 36.70 6.69 -19.89
CA ASN A 33 36.06 7.84 -20.51
C ASN A 33 36.71 9.17 -20.12
N ALA A 34 38.04 9.24 -20.00
CA ALA A 34 38.77 10.46 -19.65
C ALA A 34 38.70 11.54 -20.75
N GLY A 35 37.51 12.09 -21.03
CA GLY A 35 37.23 13.03 -22.12
C GLY A 35 36.96 12.37 -23.47
N ALA A 36 36.35 11.18 -23.48
CA ALA A 36 35.97 10.52 -24.72
C ALA A 36 34.98 11.39 -25.51
N SER A 37 35.15 11.50 -26.82
CA SER A 37 34.25 12.32 -27.63
C SER A 37 33.96 11.72 -28.99
N PHE A 38 32.70 11.83 -29.42
CA PHE A 38 32.28 11.50 -30.77
C PHE A 38 32.04 12.76 -31.58
N GLY A 39 32.86 12.93 -32.60
CA GLY A 39 32.67 13.84 -33.72
C GLY A 39 32.67 15.33 -33.39
N GLY A 40 32.04 16.07 -34.29
CA GLY A 40 31.95 17.52 -34.38
C GLY A 40 30.96 17.94 -35.48
N VAL A 41 30.92 19.24 -35.82
CA VAL A 41 29.94 19.80 -36.77
C VAL A 41 29.95 19.04 -38.11
N GLY A 42 28.76 18.62 -38.57
CA GLY A 42 28.57 17.93 -39.85
C GLY A 42 28.77 16.40 -39.83
N THR A 43 29.04 15.82 -38.65
CA THR A 43 29.14 14.35 -38.48
C THR A 43 27.90 13.77 -37.81
N THR A 44 27.66 12.48 -38.02
CA THR A 44 26.55 11.74 -37.38
C THR A 44 27.04 10.69 -36.40
N PHE A 45 26.25 10.50 -35.34
CA PHE A 45 26.38 9.39 -34.39
C PHE A 45 25.09 8.57 -34.43
N SER A 46 25.20 7.27 -34.64
CA SER A 46 24.07 6.35 -34.57
C SER A 46 24.35 5.27 -33.54
N ASN A 47 23.39 5.04 -32.64
CA ASN A 47 23.39 3.93 -31.69
C ASN A 47 22.04 3.21 -31.75
N THR A 48 21.94 2.22 -32.62
CA THR A 48 20.82 1.26 -32.63
C THR A 48 21.11 0.02 -31.79
N GLY A 49 22.36 -0.17 -31.39
CA GLY A 49 22.81 -1.22 -30.47
C GLY A 49 22.89 -0.73 -29.02
N THR A 50 23.90 -1.21 -28.30
CA THR A 50 24.15 -0.87 -26.89
C THR A 50 25.43 -0.06 -26.75
N LEU A 51 25.34 1.08 -26.07
CA LEU A 51 26.46 1.90 -25.62
C LEU A 51 26.56 1.83 -24.10
N ASP A 52 27.66 1.27 -23.61
CA ASP A 52 28.01 1.24 -22.20
C ASP A 52 29.10 2.27 -21.92
N VAL A 53 28.79 3.26 -21.09
CA VAL A 53 29.75 4.28 -20.65
C VAL A 53 30.06 4.06 -19.18
N ALA A 54 31.31 3.70 -18.89
CA ALA A 54 31.83 3.47 -17.55
C ALA A 54 33.11 4.29 -17.33
N GLY A 55 33.62 4.23 -16.09
CA GLY A 55 34.77 5.01 -15.64
C GLY A 55 34.37 6.19 -14.75
N SER A 56 35.19 7.24 -14.74
CA SER A 56 35.03 8.41 -13.86
C SER A 56 35.12 9.76 -14.59
N GLY A 57 35.14 9.74 -15.92
CA GLY A 57 35.27 10.92 -16.78
C GLY A 57 33.98 11.24 -17.53
N SER A 58 34.12 11.93 -18.67
CA SER A 58 33.03 12.39 -19.53
C SER A 58 33.13 11.78 -20.92
N THR A 59 32.00 11.28 -21.42
CA THR A 59 31.80 10.95 -22.83
C THR A 59 30.86 11.97 -23.46
N THR A 60 31.29 12.64 -24.53
CA THR A 60 30.50 13.69 -25.19
C THR A 60 30.21 13.32 -26.65
N ILE A 61 28.94 13.34 -27.05
CA ILE A 61 28.52 13.17 -28.44
C ILE A 61 28.25 14.57 -29.03
N ASN A 62 29.21 15.06 -29.80
CA ASN A 62 29.15 16.35 -30.51
C ASN A 62 28.62 16.24 -31.94
N SER A 63 28.38 15.02 -32.41
CA SER A 63 27.72 14.72 -33.68
C SER A 63 26.20 14.82 -33.55
N ALA A 64 25.51 14.99 -34.68
CA ALA A 64 24.07 14.81 -34.74
C ALA A 64 23.70 13.34 -34.45
N VAL A 65 22.90 13.09 -33.40
CA VAL A 65 22.48 11.74 -33.00
C VAL A 65 21.29 11.30 -33.86
N THR A 66 21.41 10.16 -34.54
CA THR A 66 20.38 9.65 -35.47
C THR A 66 19.09 9.27 -34.74
N GLN A 67 19.22 8.82 -33.49
CA GLN A 67 18.10 8.49 -32.61
C GLN A 67 17.55 9.71 -31.87
N HIS A 68 18.09 10.91 -32.09
CA HIS A 68 17.55 12.15 -31.50
C HIS A 68 16.73 12.89 -32.55
N SER A 69 15.40 12.74 -32.48
CA SER A 69 14.46 13.33 -33.42
C SER A 69 13.53 14.28 -32.69
N GLY A 70 13.61 15.58 -32.98
CA GLY A 70 12.89 16.60 -32.22
C GLY A 70 13.33 16.56 -30.75
N SER A 71 12.39 16.35 -29.84
CA SER A 71 12.64 16.19 -28.40
C SER A 71 12.63 14.73 -27.92
N THR A 72 12.77 13.77 -28.85
CA THR A 72 12.62 12.35 -28.54
C THR A 72 13.91 11.58 -28.80
N LEU A 73 14.34 10.79 -27.80
CA LEU A 73 15.35 9.74 -27.98
C LEU A 73 14.63 8.45 -28.41
N THR A 74 14.77 8.08 -29.68
CA THR A 74 13.87 7.13 -30.36
C THR A 74 14.25 5.66 -30.24
N ALA A 75 15.52 5.34 -29.99
CA ALA A 75 16.00 3.96 -29.96
C ALA A 75 17.39 3.83 -29.30
N GLY A 76 17.88 2.58 -29.26
CA GLY A 76 19.18 2.21 -28.72
C GLY A 76 19.15 1.89 -27.24
N THR A 77 20.25 1.31 -26.75
CA THR A 77 20.49 1.10 -25.33
C THR A 77 21.65 1.99 -24.88
N TRP A 78 21.41 2.76 -23.83
CA TRP A 78 22.29 3.81 -23.32
C TRP A 78 22.50 3.58 -21.83
N ASN A 79 23.62 2.94 -21.49
CA ASN A 79 23.93 2.57 -20.12
C ASN A 79 25.07 3.45 -19.61
N VAL A 80 24.89 4.07 -18.44
CA VAL A 80 25.91 4.90 -17.79
C VAL A 80 26.15 4.39 -16.38
N PHE A 81 27.39 4.00 -16.10
CA PHE A 81 27.79 3.34 -14.86
C PHE A 81 28.75 4.17 -14.03
N GLY A 82 28.65 4.06 -12.70
CA GLY A 82 29.66 4.56 -11.77
C GLY A 82 29.86 6.08 -11.86
N GLY A 83 31.09 6.58 -11.86
CA GLY A 83 31.38 8.02 -11.94
C GLY A 83 31.28 8.63 -13.35
N ALA A 84 30.79 7.90 -14.34
CA ALA A 84 30.80 8.34 -15.73
C ALA A 84 29.68 9.33 -16.04
N SER A 85 29.94 10.25 -16.98
CA SER A 85 28.90 11.02 -17.65
C SER A 85 28.84 10.73 -19.15
N LEU A 86 27.62 10.75 -19.69
CA LEU A 86 27.32 10.79 -21.11
C LEU A 86 26.55 12.08 -21.41
N SER A 87 27.00 12.82 -22.43
CA SER A 87 26.31 14.04 -22.85
C SER A 87 26.07 14.05 -24.35
N ILE A 88 24.82 14.23 -24.76
CA ILE A 88 24.45 14.61 -26.13
C ILE A 88 24.39 16.13 -26.18
N THR A 89 25.27 16.77 -26.96
CA THR A 89 25.41 18.23 -26.98
C THR A 89 24.74 18.89 -28.19
N THR A 90 24.06 18.09 -29.02
CA THR A 90 23.39 18.55 -30.24
C THR A 90 21.91 18.18 -30.24
N GLY A 91 21.10 18.96 -30.97
CA GLY A 91 19.65 18.77 -31.06
C GLY A 91 18.87 19.59 -30.03
N ALA A 92 17.56 19.36 -29.95
CA ALA A 92 16.71 20.01 -28.97
C ALA A 92 16.87 19.36 -27.58
N THR A 93 16.24 19.90 -26.54
CA THR A 93 16.17 19.19 -25.26
C THR A 93 15.36 17.91 -25.43
N ILE A 94 15.88 16.79 -24.90
CA ILE A 94 15.17 15.52 -24.87
C ILE A 94 14.13 15.57 -23.74
N LEU A 95 12.87 15.40 -24.11
CA LEU A 95 11.71 15.39 -23.21
C LEU A 95 11.02 14.02 -23.20
N THR A 96 11.24 13.19 -24.23
CA THR A 96 10.65 11.86 -24.36
C THR A 96 11.72 10.79 -24.58
N ASN A 97 11.67 9.74 -23.76
CA ASN A 97 12.47 8.53 -23.94
C ASN A 97 11.62 7.43 -24.58
N GLN A 98 12.03 6.92 -25.76
CA GLN A 98 11.54 5.67 -26.36
C GLN A 98 12.68 4.62 -26.46
N ALA A 99 13.83 4.92 -25.88
CA ALA A 99 15.01 4.06 -25.87
C ALA A 99 15.09 3.25 -24.57
N ASN A 100 16.16 2.44 -24.45
CA ASN A 100 16.52 1.82 -23.18
C ASN A 100 17.61 2.66 -22.50
N ILE A 101 17.35 3.14 -21.29
CA ILE A 101 18.30 3.92 -20.50
C ILE A 101 18.52 3.22 -19.15
N LEU A 102 19.79 3.00 -18.80
CA LEU A 102 20.23 2.55 -17.48
C LEU A 102 21.17 3.58 -16.88
N LEU A 103 20.85 4.06 -15.68
CA LEU A 103 21.73 4.86 -14.84
C LEU A 103 22.06 4.07 -13.58
N HIS A 104 23.34 3.77 -13.39
CA HIS A 104 23.82 2.90 -12.32
C HIS A 104 24.86 3.64 -11.47
N GLY A 105 24.74 3.58 -10.14
CA GLY A 105 25.62 4.34 -9.26
C GLY A 105 25.44 5.84 -9.46
N THR A 106 26.57 6.54 -9.53
CA THR A 106 26.60 8.00 -9.79
C THR A 106 26.50 8.37 -11.28
N GLY A 107 26.19 7.41 -12.17
CA GLY A 107 26.28 7.59 -13.62
C GLY A 107 25.31 8.64 -14.11
N SER A 108 25.74 9.57 -14.98
CA SER A 108 24.92 10.71 -15.41
C SER A 108 24.69 10.74 -16.92
N PHE A 109 23.46 11.04 -17.34
CA PHE A 109 23.11 11.20 -18.74
C PHE A 109 22.20 12.41 -18.93
N ASN A 110 22.66 13.45 -19.62
CA ASN A 110 21.90 14.69 -19.77
C ASN A 110 20.56 14.54 -20.52
N ALA A 111 20.36 13.42 -21.22
CA ALA A 111 19.10 13.12 -21.91
C ALA A 111 17.91 12.91 -20.96
N VAL A 112 18.16 12.64 -19.66
CA VAL A 112 17.07 12.44 -18.69
C VAL A 112 16.82 13.66 -17.80
N ASP A 113 17.66 14.69 -17.83
CA ASP A 113 17.62 15.82 -16.88
C ASP A 113 16.28 16.60 -16.92
N SER A 114 15.60 16.58 -18.06
CA SER A 114 14.34 17.29 -18.30
C SER A 114 13.24 16.36 -18.82
N LEU A 115 13.37 15.05 -18.55
CA LEU A 115 12.44 14.05 -19.06
C LEU A 115 11.01 14.29 -18.56
N GLN A 116 10.06 14.29 -19.48
CA GLN A 116 8.62 14.44 -19.21
C GLN A 116 7.85 13.15 -19.54
N ASN A 117 8.32 12.37 -20.51
CA ASN A 117 7.68 11.14 -20.95
C ASN A 117 8.68 9.99 -21.00
N ASN A 118 8.32 8.87 -20.40
CA ASN A 118 9.00 7.59 -20.57
C ASN A 118 8.06 6.60 -21.29
N ASP A 119 8.31 6.47 -22.58
CA ASP A 119 7.64 5.55 -23.52
C ASP A 119 8.56 4.37 -23.91
N GLY A 120 9.75 4.29 -23.30
CA GLY A 120 10.73 3.21 -23.43
C GLY A 120 11.04 2.55 -22.09
N ASN A 121 12.30 2.17 -21.88
CA ASN A 121 12.76 1.65 -20.60
C ASN A 121 13.67 2.68 -19.91
N LEU A 122 13.35 3.05 -18.67
CA LEU A 122 14.22 3.84 -17.81
C LEU A 122 14.48 3.08 -16.51
N THR A 123 15.74 2.74 -16.27
CA THR A 123 16.19 2.07 -15.05
C THR A 123 17.19 2.95 -14.32
N ILE A 124 16.94 3.21 -13.04
CA ILE A 124 17.94 3.71 -12.10
C ILE A 124 18.29 2.61 -11.10
N SER A 125 19.56 2.45 -10.72
CA SER A 125 20.00 1.34 -9.86
C SER A 125 21.29 1.66 -9.09
N ASP A 126 21.59 0.84 -8.08
CA ASP A 126 22.86 0.88 -7.33
C ASP A 126 23.14 2.25 -6.69
N GLY A 127 22.17 2.79 -5.93
CA GLY A 127 22.37 4.07 -5.25
C GLY A 127 22.13 5.31 -6.13
N LYS A 128 21.57 5.15 -7.32
CA LYS A 128 21.31 6.26 -8.24
C LYS A 128 20.17 7.13 -7.72
N THR A 129 20.44 8.41 -7.52
CA THR A 129 19.41 9.44 -7.41
C THR A 129 19.16 10.08 -8.77
N LEU A 130 17.90 10.08 -9.22
CA LEU A 130 17.43 10.86 -10.35
C LEU A 130 16.38 11.86 -9.87
N THR A 131 16.60 13.14 -10.16
CA THR A 131 15.68 14.22 -9.81
C THR A 131 15.16 14.86 -11.08
N LEU A 132 13.84 14.88 -11.24
CA LEU A 132 13.12 15.56 -12.32
C LEU A 132 12.34 16.72 -11.72
N ALA A 133 12.55 17.95 -12.22
CA ALA A 133 11.87 19.13 -11.66
C ALA A 133 10.37 19.18 -12.02
N GLY A 134 9.98 18.62 -13.17
CA GLY A 134 8.61 18.61 -13.67
C GLY A 134 7.85 17.34 -13.36
N SER A 135 6.69 17.18 -14.00
CA SER A 135 5.92 15.93 -13.99
C SER A 135 6.52 14.90 -14.94
N LEU A 136 6.29 13.61 -14.65
CA LEU A 136 6.67 12.48 -15.49
C LEU A 136 5.42 11.66 -15.86
N SER A 137 5.26 11.34 -17.13
CA SER A 137 4.35 10.32 -17.63
C SER A 137 5.13 9.06 -17.96
N ASN A 138 4.77 7.91 -17.38
CA ASN A 138 5.33 6.60 -17.73
C ASN A 138 4.25 5.75 -18.40
N SER A 139 4.44 5.47 -19.69
CA SER A 139 3.57 4.58 -20.48
C SER A 139 4.18 3.21 -20.72
N ALA A 140 5.50 3.07 -20.51
CA ALA A 140 6.27 1.85 -20.72
C ALA A 140 6.89 1.36 -19.39
N SER A 141 8.21 1.22 -19.28
CA SER A 141 8.86 0.64 -18.10
C SER A 141 9.72 1.65 -17.36
N LEU A 142 9.45 1.80 -16.06
CA LEU A 142 10.22 2.60 -15.13
C LEU A 142 10.65 1.73 -13.94
N THR A 143 11.95 1.59 -13.73
CA THR A 143 12.52 0.78 -12.66
C THR A 143 13.37 1.63 -11.72
N VAL A 144 13.03 1.59 -10.43
CA VAL A 144 13.84 2.13 -9.32
C VAL A 144 14.47 0.94 -8.59
N GLY A 145 15.72 0.67 -8.92
CA GLY A 145 16.47 -0.44 -8.34
C GLY A 145 16.90 -0.19 -6.88
N PRO A 146 17.66 -1.13 -6.30
CA PRO A 146 18.14 -1.05 -4.93
C PRO A 146 18.90 0.26 -4.65
N ASP A 147 18.74 0.75 -3.42
CA ASP A 147 19.38 1.97 -2.90
C ASP A 147 19.08 3.24 -3.72
N SER A 148 18.23 3.15 -4.75
CA SER A 148 18.01 4.21 -5.71
C SER A 148 16.80 5.05 -5.33
N ARG A 149 16.83 6.30 -5.77
CA ARG A 149 15.82 7.30 -5.44
C ARG A 149 15.38 8.03 -6.70
N LEU A 150 14.08 8.00 -6.96
CA LEU A 150 13.45 8.83 -7.98
C LEU A 150 12.68 9.96 -7.30
N ASP A 151 13.12 11.19 -7.51
CA ASP A 151 12.43 12.40 -7.07
C ASP A 151 11.78 13.09 -8.28
N ILE A 152 10.46 13.25 -8.23
CA ILE A 152 9.69 13.97 -9.24
C ILE A 152 9.10 15.19 -8.54
N GLY A 153 9.49 16.39 -8.98
CA GLY A 153 8.99 17.65 -8.43
C GLY A 153 7.51 17.89 -8.73
N GLY A 154 7.03 17.40 -9.88
CA GLY A 154 5.62 17.40 -10.27
C GLY A 154 4.88 16.11 -9.92
N GLY A 155 3.83 15.81 -10.69
CA GLY A 155 3.07 14.56 -10.57
C GLY A 155 3.67 13.41 -11.38
N LEU A 156 3.34 12.19 -11.01
CA LEU A 156 3.64 10.97 -11.75
C LEU A 156 2.33 10.34 -12.24
N THR A 157 2.20 10.20 -13.56
CA THR A 157 1.15 9.37 -14.17
C THR A 157 1.79 8.10 -14.69
N ASN A 158 1.44 6.95 -14.12
CA ASN A 158 1.91 5.65 -14.58
C ASN A 158 0.76 4.80 -15.15
N THR A 159 0.75 4.68 -16.47
CA THR A 159 -0.12 3.74 -17.21
C THR A 159 0.63 2.46 -17.62
N GLY A 160 1.96 2.47 -17.54
CA GLY A 160 2.84 1.34 -17.82
C GLY A 160 3.19 0.50 -16.58
N THR A 161 4.42 0.01 -16.53
CA THR A 161 4.97 -0.73 -15.39
C THR A 161 5.90 0.16 -14.59
N LEU A 162 5.65 0.25 -13.29
CA LEU A 162 6.53 0.86 -12.31
C LEU A 162 6.98 -0.22 -11.33
N THR A 163 8.29 -0.45 -11.27
CA THR A 163 8.89 -1.44 -10.37
C THR A 163 9.91 -0.75 -9.47
N GLY A 164 9.74 -0.89 -8.16
CA GLY A 164 10.73 -0.54 -7.17
C GLY A 164 11.06 -1.76 -6.34
N THR A 165 11.97 -2.60 -6.80
CA THR A 165 12.34 -3.83 -6.07
C THR A 165 13.75 -3.74 -5.50
N SER A 166 13.88 -4.25 -4.28
CA SER A 166 15.16 -4.62 -3.70
C SER A 166 15.56 -6.00 -4.26
N ILE A 167 16.85 -6.24 -4.50
CA ILE A 167 17.29 -7.60 -4.83
C ILE A 167 17.33 -8.39 -3.53
N SER A 168 16.49 -9.42 -3.43
CA SER A 168 16.51 -10.44 -2.39
C SER A 168 17.85 -11.22 -2.41
N PRO A 169 18.43 -11.64 -1.26
CA PRO A 169 17.80 -11.74 0.06
C PRO A 169 18.02 -10.50 0.95
N VAL A 170 16.90 -9.89 1.34
CA VAL A 170 16.81 -8.87 2.38
C VAL A 170 17.22 -9.50 3.71
N THR A 171 18.41 -9.19 4.20
CA THR A 171 18.81 -9.47 5.59
C THR A 171 18.98 -8.14 6.33
N THR A 172 17.92 -7.73 7.01
CA THR A 172 17.94 -6.92 8.25
C THR A 172 18.65 -5.56 8.26
N ASN A 173 18.91 -4.90 7.12
CA ASN A 173 19.43 -3.53 7.15
C ASN A 173 18.41 -2.53 6.56
N PRO A 174 17.95 -1.51 7.32
CA PRO A 174 17.02 -0.47 6.85
C PRO A 174 17.58 0.47 5.76
N GLY A 175 18.67 0.10 5.08
CA GLY A 175 19.37 0.96 4.12
C GLY A 175 19.05 0.71 2.66
N ASN A 176 18.34 -0.36 2.29
CA ASN A 176 18.39 -0.93 0.93
C ASN A 176 17.10 -0.86 0.09
N ALA A 177 16.07 -0.16 0.55
CA ALA A 177 14.79 -0.11 -0.16
C ALA A 177 14.71 1.07 -1.16
N PRO A 178 14.12 0.88 -2.35
CA PRO A 178 13.95 1.96 -3.32
C PRO A 178 13.03 3.06 -2.77
N THR A 179 13.25 4.30 -3.23
CA THR A 179 12.41 5.44 -2.84
C THR A 179 11.81 6.12 -4.06
N LEU A 180 10.49 6.37 -4.01
CA LEU A 180 9.77 7.19 -4.97
C LEU A 180 9.12 8.38 -4.26
N ASN A 181 9.47 9.59 -4.68
CA ASN A 181 8.84 10.80 -4.19
C ASN A 181 8.17 11.56 -5.33
N CYS A 182 6.87 11.80 -5.19
CA CYS A 182 6.07 12.62 -6.09
C CYS A 182 5.71 13.93 -5.38
N GLY A 183 6.15 15.07 -5.92
CA GLY A 183 5.82 16.39 -5.41
C GLY A 183 4.37 16.80 -5.67
N GLY A 184 3.75 16.22 -6.71
CA GLY A 184 2.33 16.37 -7.04
C GLY A 184 1.57 15.06 -6.93
N ASP A 185 0.57 14.89 -7.80
CA ASP A 185 -0.32 13.73 -7.78
C ASP A 185 0.38 12.45 -8.28
N LEU A 186 0.02 11.30 -7.71
CA LEU A 186 0.41 9.97 -8.18
C LEU A 186 -0.80 9.23 -8.74
N VAL A 187 -0.84 9.00 -10.05
CA VAL A 187 -1.91 8.21 -10.69
C VAL A 187 -1.34 6.89 -11.18
N GLN A 188 -1.74 5.80 -10.53
CA GLN A 188 -1.30 4.43 -10.83
C GLN A 188 -2.45 3.60 -11.41
N SER A 189 -2.48 3.45 -12.74
CA SER A 189 -3.46 2.62 -13.45
C SER A 189 -2.85 1.39 -14.13
N GLY A 190 -1.52 1.35 -14.28
CA GLY A 190 -0.79 0.18 -14.78
C GLY A 190 -0.37 -0.81 -13.69
N THR A 191 0.74 -1.53 -13.93
CA THR A 191 1.32 -2.46 -12.93
C THR A 191 2.26 -1.71 -11.98
N PHE A 192 2.12 -1.97 -10.69
CA PHE A 192 2.94 -1.40 -9.62
C PHE A 192 3.47 -2.50 -8.69
N VAL A 193 4.79 -2.60 -8.55
CA VAL A 193 5.42 -3.49 -7.57
C VAL A 193 6.46 -2.68 -6.82
N PHE A 194 6.33 -2.53 -5.50
CA PHE A 194 7.23 -1.67 -4.74
C PHE A 194 7.55 -2.22 -3.34
N ASP A 195 8.84 -2.29 -3.03
CA ASP A 195 9.37 -2.86 -1.78
C ASP A 195 9.73 -1.78 -0.75
N GLY A 196 9.83 -0.52 -1.17
CA GLY A 196 10.31 0.57 -0.33
C GLY A 196 9.29 1.64 -0.03
N THR A 197 9.76 2.88 0.06
CA THR A 197 8.92 4.01 0.44
C THR A 197 8.41 4.76 -0.78
N VAL A 198 7.10 4.94 -0.83
CA VAL A 198 6.44 5.83 -1.80
C VAL A 198 5.79 6.99 -1.06
N THR A 199 6.12 8.21 -1.49
CA THR A 199 5.53 9.44 -0.96
C THR A 199 4.84 10.18 -2.09
N ALA A 200 3.55 10.48 -1.92
CA ALA A 200 2.80 11.34 -2.83
C ALA A 200 2.34 12.59 -2.07
N ASN A 201 2.95 13.74 -2.34
CA ASN A 201 2.64 14.99 -1.62
C ASN A 201 1.28 15.59 -2.03
N GLY A 202 0.81 15.29 -3.25
CA GLY A 202 -0.53 15.64 -3.74
C GLY A 202 -1.58 14.57 -3.39
N SER A 203 -2.44 14.27 -4.36
CA SER A 203 -3.37 13.14 -4.31
C SER A 203 -2.71 11.87 -4.84
N ALA A 204 -3.24 10.71 -4.49
CA ALA A 204 -2.82 9.43 -5.05
C ALA A 204 -4.02 8.58 -5.44
N THR A 205 -3.97 7.90 -6.57
CA THR A 205 -5.03 6.97 -7.00
C THR A 205 -4.40 5.67 -7.47
N PHE A 206 -4.78 4.57 -6.82
CA PHE A 206 -4.40 3.21 -7.20
C PHE A 206 -5.61 2.49 -7.78
N SER A 207 -5.69 2.44 -9.12
CA SER A 207 -6.77 1.76 -9.86
C SER A 207 -6.29 0.56 -10.68
N GLY A 208 -4.97 0.42 -10.88
CA GLY A 208 -4.34 -0.75 -11.48
C GLY A 208 -3.93 -1.82 -10.47
N THR A 209 -3.33 -2.91 -10.97
CA THR A 209 -2.73 -3.94 -10.11
C THR A 209 -1.54 -3.36 -9.36
N HIS A 210 -1.58 -3.45 -8.04
CA HIS A 210 -0.48 -3.04 -7.17
C HIS A 210 -0.12 -4.16 -6.20
N THR A 211 1.18 -4.34 -5.98
CA THR A 211 1.73 -5.31 -5.04
C THR A 211 2.79 -4.61 -4.22
N TRP A 212 2.63 -4.69 -2.91
CA TRP A 212 3.56 -4.12 -1.95
C TRP A 212 4.30 -5.27 -1.28
N ALA A 213 5.63 -5.21 -1.25
CA ALA A 213 6.41 -6.23 -0.57
C ALA A 213 6.45 -5.97 0.95
N PRO A 214 6.78 -6.98 1.77
CA PRO A 214 6.83 -6.83 3.23
C PRO A 214 7.70 -5.63 3.65
N GLY A 215 7.13 -4.75 4.49
CA GLY A 215 7.81 -3.56 4.99
C GLY A 215 7.71 -2.33 4.07
N ALA A 216 7.01 -2.43 2.95
CA ALA A 216 6.74 -1.27 2.10
C ALA A 216 5.88 -0.23 2.82
N VAL A 217 6.15 1.04 2.52
CA VAL A 217 5.52 2.18 3.18
C VAL A 217 4.95 3.13 2.15
N PHE A 218 3.69 3.51 2.31
CA PHE A 218 3.08 4.61 1.58
C PHE A 218 2.80 5.79 2.50
N ASN A 219 3.36 6.95 2.15
CA ASN A 219 3.12 8.21 2.84
C ASN A 219 2.16 9.07 2.01
N ALA A 220 0.93 9.19 2.49
CA ALA A 220 -0.11 10.03 1.92
C ALA A 220 0.16 11.51 2.24
N GLY A 221 0.08 12.34 1.20
CA GLY A 221 0.15 13.79 1.30
C GLY A 221 -1.17 14.42 1.72
N SER A 222 -1.30 15.74 1.53
CA SER A 222 -2.48 16.50 1.95
C SER A 222 -3.70 16.35 1.03
N GLY A 223 -3.55 15.66 -0.11
CA GLY A 223 -4.63 15.38 -1.05
C GLY A 223 -5.49 14.19 -0.64
N THR A 224 -6.19 13.61 -1.62
CA THR A 224 -6.92 12.35 -1.43
C THR A 224 -6.06 11.19 -1.92
N THR A 225 -5.81 10.21 -1.07
CA THR A 225 -5.29 8.90 -1.48
C THR A 225 -6.45 7.93 -1.62
N ALA A 226 -6.68 7.37 -2.80
CA ALA A 226 -7.74 6.41 -3.06
C ALA A 226 -7.16 5.06 -3.49
N PHE A 227 -7.46 4.01 -2.72
CA PHE A 227 -7.23 2.62 -3.09
C PHE A 227 -8.53 2.02 -3.63
N ALA A 228 -8.58 1.81 -4.95
CA ALA A 228 -9.76 1.26 -5.61
C ALA A 228 -9.91 -0.26 -5.42
N SER A 229 -8.83 -0.94 -5.00
CA SER A 229 -8.80 -2.35 -4.62
C SER A 229 -8.02 -2.54 -3.32
N SER A 230 -7.94 -3.77 -2.82
CA SER A 230 -7.13 -4.09 -1.63
C SER A 230 -5.66 -3.73 -1.85
N ALA A 231 -5.07 -3.01 -0.89
CA ALA A 231 -3.66 -2.63 -0.91
C ALA A 231 -2.72 -3.76 -0.46
N GLY A 232 -3.27 -4.79 0.20
CA GLY A 232 -2.54 -5.98 0.61
C GLY A 232 -1.79 -5.85 1.94
N ALA A 233 -1.64 -6.99 2.62
CA ALA A 233 -1.22 -7.11 4.03
C ALA A 233 0.20 -6.63 4.35
N ASN A 234 1.00 -6.32 3.33
CA ASN A 234 2.39 -5.89 3.51
C ASN A 234 2.56 -4.38 3.65
N LEU A 235 1.53 -3.61 3.29
CA LEU A 235 1.63 -2.16 3.20
C LEU A 235 1.38 -1.49 4.56
N THR A 236 2.30 -0.64 4.98
CA THR A 236 2.02 0.38 6.00
C THR A 236 1.58 1.68 5.32
N VAL A 237 0.41 2.21 5.70
CA VAL A 237 -0.10 3.49 5.20
C VAL A 237 0.01 4.54 6.30
N ASN A 238 0.70 5.65 6.00
CA ASN A 238 0.85 6.80 6.88
C ASN A 238 0.15 8.02 6.29
N ALA A 239 -0.62 8.75 7.09
CA ALA A 239 -1.18 10.04 6.72
C ALA A 239 -1.09 11.03 7.90
N SER A 240 -0.67 12.27 7.63
CA SER A 240 -0.64 13.36 8.62
C SER A 240 -1.61 14.50 8.33
N ALA A 241 -2.18 14.50 7.11
CA ALA A 241 -3.20 15.40 6.59
C ALA A 241 -3.93 14.69 5.45
N GLY A 242 -4.88 15.38 4.81
CA GLY A 242 -5.61 14.82 3.67
C GLY A 242 -6.56 13.68 4.06
N THR A 243 -7.00 12.94 3.04
CA THR A 243 -7.96 11.85 3.21
C THR A 243 -7.46 10.57 2.54
N VAL A 244 -7.45 9.45 3.27
CA VAL A 244 -7.28 8.11 2.72
C VAL A 244 -8.65 7.47 2.49
N GLN A 245 -8.90 6.91 1.31
CA GLN A 245 -10.15 6.26 0.94
C GLN A 245 -9.89 4.83 0.49
N PHE A 246 -10.65 3.90 1.08
CA PHE A 246 -10.61 2.50 0.74
C PHE A 246 -11.96 2.09 0.13
N ALA A 247 -11.94 1.65 -1.14
CA ALA A 247 -13.15 1.27 -1.86
C ALA A 247 -13.54 -0.21 -1.66
N SER A 248 -12.68 -1.00 -1.03
CA SER A 248 -12.84 -2.44 -0.79
C SER A 248 -12.25 -2.82 0.57
N ALA A 249 -12.58 -4.01 1.06
CA ALA A 249 -11.98 -4.57 2.27
C ALA A 249 -10.45 -4.52 2.21
N GLN A 250 -9.84 -4.16 3.33
CA GLN A 250 -8.39 -3.98 3.41
C GLN A 250 -7.80 -4.91 4.46
N THR A 251 -6.65 -5.47 4.13
CA THR A 251 -5.71 -6.04 5.09
C THR A 251 -4.40 -5.28 4.92
N LEU A 252 -3.88 -4.61 5.96
CA LEU A 252 -2.70 -3.74 5.90
C LEU A 252 -1.68 -4.12 6.96
N GLY A 253 -0.39 -3.98 6.64
CA GLY A 253 0.71 -4.22 7.58
C GLY A 253 0.79 -3.18 8.70
N GLY A 254 0.17 -2.02 8.50
CA GLY A 254 -0.04 -1.02 9.55
C GLY A 254 -0.77 0.21 9.03
N PHE A 255 -1.46 0.92 9.92
CA PHE A 255 -2.22 2.10 9.55
C PHE A 255 -2.07 3.23 10.58
N ASN A 256 -1.48 4.34 10.14
CA ASN A 256 -1.10 5.45 11.01
C ASN A 256 -1.73 6.74 10.51
N LEU A 257 -2.68 7.27 11.28
CA LEU A 257 -3.29 8.58 11.07
C LEU A 257 -2.78 9.54 12.15
N SER A 258 -2.26 10.68 11.74
CA SER A 258 -1.74 11.72 12.62
C SER A 258 -2.19 13.09 12.14
N GLY A 259 -1.86 14.15 12.90
CA GLY A 259 -2.26 15.51 12.56
C GLY A 259 -3.77 15.61 12.37
N THR A 260 -4.21 16.05 11.20
CA THR A 260 -5.63 16.17 10.83
C THR A 260 -6.03 15.18 9.72
N ALA A 261 -5.30 14.07 9.58
CA ALA A 261 -5.61 13.07 8.58
C ALA A 261 -6.99 12.45 8.82
N ALA A 262 -7.73 12.24 7.74
CA ALA A 262 -8.96 11.48 7.73
C ALA A 262 -8.79 10.18 6.93
N ALA A 263 -9.53 9.16 7.30
CA ALA A 263 -9.66 7.94 6.54
C ALA A 263 -11.13 7.54 6.43
N VAL A 264 -11.53 6.99 5.28
CA VAL A 264 -12.91 6.57 5.03
C VAL A 264 -12.93 5.22 4.31
N MET A 265 -13.63 4.24 4.89
CA MET A 265 -14.03 3.01 4.21
C MET A 265 -15.30 3.24 3.41
N ALA A 266 -15.45 2.66 2.21
CA ALA A 266 -16.69 2.79 1.45
C ALA A 266 -17.89 2.15 2.18
N ALA A 267 -19.02 2.83 2.19
CA ALA A 267 -20.24 2.33 2.84
C ALA A 267 -20.95 1.23 2.03
N ASN A 268 -21.83 0.46 2.67
CA ASN A 268 -22.73 -0.54 2.09
C ASN A 268 -22.03 -1.72 1.39
N GLY A 269 -20.79 -2.04 1.78
CA GLY A 269 -20.02 -3.11 1.16
C GLY A 269 -19.89 -4.40 1.98
N ASN A 270 -20.39 -4.44 3.22
CA ASN A 270 -20.09 -5.51 4.19
C ASN A 270 -18.58 -5.81 4.21
N GLN A 271 -17.78 -4.77 4.42
CA GLN A 271 -16.32 -4.82 4.33
C GLN A 271 -15.70 -4.79 5.72
N PHE A 272 -14.38 -4.97 5.76
CA PHE A 272 -13.59 -4.82 6.96
C PHE A 272 -12.32 -4.01 6.69
N LEU A 273 -11.78 -3.42 7.75
CA LEU A 273 -10.42 -2.94 7.82
C LEU A 273 -9.63 -3.83 8.79
N HIS A 274 -8.72 -4.65 8.27
CA HIS A 274 -7.81 -5.49 9.04
C HIS A 274 -6.42 -4.87 9.04
N VAL A 275 -5.83 -4.61 10.21
CA VAL A 275 -4.53 -3.94 10.35
C VAL A 275 -3.62 -4.65 11.35
N TYR A 276 -2.33 -4.79 11.01
CA TYR A 276 -1.27 -5.31 11.89
C TYR A 276 -0.60 -4.23 12.76
N GLY A 277 -1.35 -3.17 13.05
CA GLY A 277 -0.95 -2.03 13.86
C GLY A 277 -1.81 -0.82 13.50
N LEU A 278 -2.37 -0.18 14.53
CA LEU A 278 -3.23 1.00 14.36
C LEU A 278 -2.73 2.13 15.25
N THR A 279 -2.55 3.32 14.68
CA THR A 279 -2.33 4.55 15.44
C THR A 279 -3.24 5.64 14.88
N ILE A 280 -4.01 6.30 15.74
CA ILE A 280 -4.84 7.45 15.39
C ILE A 280 -4.52 8.58 16.35
N GLY A 281 -4.01 9.69 15.82
CA GLY A 281 -3.72 10.90 16.58
C GLY A 281 -5.00 11.61 17.03
N ALA A 282 -4.89 12.45 18.07
CA ALA A 282 -6.04 13.08 18.72
C ALA A 282 -6.98 13.88 17.80
N ASN A 283 -6.46 14.44 16.70
CA ASN A 283 -7.25 15.23 15.73
C ASN A 283 -7.47 14.50 14.40
N ALA A 284 -7.07 13.23 14.31
CA ALA A 284 -7.28 12.39 13.14
C ALA A 284 -8.55 11.55 13.30
N GLY A 285 -9.13 11.14 12.17
CA GLY A 285 -10.39 10.40 12.14
C GLY A 285 -10.36 9.20 11.20
N LEU A 286 -10.86 8.07 11.66
CA LEU A 286 -11.13 6.87 10.86
C LEU A 286 -12.65 6.67 10.82
N ASN A 287 -13.25 7.01 9.69
CA ASN A 287 -14.65 6.73 9.39
C ASN A 287 -14.77 5.33 8.78
N LEU A 288 -15.27 4.38 9.56
CA LEU A 288 -15.54 3.02 9.08
C LEU A 288 -16.89 2.91 8.35
N ASN A 289 -17.72 3.95 8.37
CA ASN A 289 -19.12 3.88 7.96
C ASN A 289 -19.79 2.67 8.64
N ASP A 290 -20.22 1.68 7.87
CA ASP A 290 -20.91 0.47 8.30
C ASP A 290 -20.02 -0.79 8.20
N ASN A 291 -18.70 -0.61 8.26
CA ASN A 291 -17.73 -1.69 8.10
C ASN A 291 -17.09 -2.10 9.43
N ASP A 292 -16.61 -3.34 9.48
CA ASP A 292 -15.98 -3.93 10.65
C ASP A 292 -14.48 -3.57 10.73
N LEU A 293 -13.91 -3.75 11.91
CA LEU A 293 -12.49 -3.48 12.22
C LEU A 293 -11.85 -4.73 12.83
N ILE A 294 -10.63 -5.04 12.40
CA ILE A 294 -9.78 -6.06 13.02
C ILE A 294 -8.41 -5.42 13.27
N VAL A 295 -7.99 -5.35 14.53
CA VAL A 295 -6.68 -4.81 14.93
C VAL A 295 -5.86 -5.92 15.55
N GLU A 296 -4.89 -6.44 14.81
CA GLU A 296 -3.91 -7.38 15.35
C GLU A 296 -2.91 -6.64 16.23
N TYR A 297 -2.71 -7.15 17.43
CA TYR A 297 -1.84 -6.53 18.42
C TYR A 297 -0.68 -7.43 18.87
N GLY A 298 -0.62 -8.67 18.37
CA GLY A 298 0.50 -9.57 18.64
C GLY A 298 0.71 -9.75 20.14
N THR A 299 1.88 -9.35 20.67
CA THR A 299 2.18 -9.46 22.11
C THR A 299 1.91 -8.19 22.91
N ASN A 300 1.23 -7.18 22.35
CA ASN A 300 0.95 -5.93 23.05
C ASN A 300 -0.27 -6.09 24.00
N PRO A 301 -0.07 -6.07 25.33
CA PRO A 301 -1.11 -6.45 26.28
C PRO A 301 -2.21 -5.39 26.51
N SER A 302 -2.10 -4.18 25.95
CA SER A 302 -3.03 -3.07 26.23
C SER A 302 -3.90 -2.64 25.04
N ALA A 303 -3.90 -3.40 23.94
CA ALA A 303 -4.50 -2.95 22.68
C ALA A 303 -6.03 -2.77 22.72
N TYR A 304 -6.77 -3.57 23.50
CA TYR A 304 -8.22 -3.44 23.62
C TYR A 304 -8.62 -2.07 24.18
N GLY A 305 -8.01 -1.64 25.29
CA GLY A 305 -8.32 -0.37 25.93
C GLY A 305 -8.03 0.83 25.03
N ASP A 306 -6.94 0.77 24.25
CA ASP A 306 -6.55 1.82 23.30
C ASP A 306 -7.56 1.94 22.14
N VAL A 307 -7.95 0.81 21.54
CA VAL A 307 -8.97 0.80 20.46
C VAL A 307 -10.33 1.23 20.99
N ARG A 308 -10.71 0.79 22.21
CA ARG A 308 -11.95 1.21 22.87
C ARG A 308 -11.99 2.72 23.11
N ALA A 309 -10.89 3.32 23.56
CA ALA A 309 -10.81 4.77 23.73
C ALA A 309 -11.00 5.52 22.40
N LEU A 310 -10.47 4.99 21.30
CA LEU A 310 -10.64 5.57 19.97
C LEU A 310 -12.09 5.50 19.48
N VAL A 311 -12.80 4.39 19.70
CA VAL A 311 -14.23 4.24 19.35
C VAL A 311 -15.10 5.18 20.18
N LEU A 312 -14.92 5.20 21.51
CA LEU A 312 -15.70 6.07 22.38
C LEU A 312 -15.44 7.55 22.09
N GLY A 313 -14.19 7.92 21.82
CA GLY A 313 -13.83 9.29 21.44
C GLY A 313 -14.35 9.72 20.07
N GLY A 314 -14.68 8.77 19.18
CA GLY A 314 -15.22 9.05 17.86
C GLY A 314 -16.73 8.88 17.72
N PHE A 315 -17.42 8.35 18.75
CA PHE A 315 -18.87 8.19 18.74
C PHE A 315 -19.58 9.55 18.56
N GLY A 316 -20.32 9.70 17.46
CA GLY A 316 -20.99 10.95 17.10
C GLY A 316 -20.06 12.11 16.68
N GLY A 317 -18.75 11.85 16.55
CA GLY A 317 -17.71 12.83 16.20
C GLY A 317 -17.06 12.58 14.85
N THR A 318 -15.95 13.30 14.59
CA THR A 318 -15.15 13.17 13.36
C THR A 318 -13.70 12.75 13.61
N THR A 319 -13.27 12.70 14.87
CA THR A 319 -11.96 12.23 15.32
C THR A 319 -12.08 10.82 15.90
N GLY A 320 -10.98 10.11 16.12
CA GLY A 320 -11.02 8.73 16.61
C GLY A 320 -11.64 7.79 15.57
N ILE A 321 -12.23 6.68 16.03
CA ILE A 321 -12.95 5.75 15.16
C ILE A 321 -14.43 6.14 15.18
N ASN A 322 -14.97 6.48 14.02
CA ASN A 322 -16.33 6.98 13.85
C ASN A 322 -17.06 6.29 12.68
N SER A 323 -18.34 6.64 12.54
CA SER A 323 -19.20 6.15 11.46
C SER A 323 -19.98 7.31 10.85
N GLY A 324 -19.85 7.50 9.54
CA GLY A 324 -20.63 8.46 8.76
C GLY A 324 -22.02 7.96 8.39
N THR A 325 -22.31 6.67 8.59
CA THR A 325 -23.63 6.05 8.35
C THR A 325 -24.46 5.92 9.63
N SER A 326 -23.83 5.99 10.80
CA SER A 326 -24.54 5.97 12.08
C SER A 326 -25.36 7.24 12.28
N ASN A 327 -26.59 7.07 12.76
CA ASN A 327 -27.46 8.19 13.17
C ASN A 327 -27.47 8.37 14.70
N GLY A 328 -26.54 7.72 15.41
CA GLY A 328 -26.46 7.68 16.86
C GLY A 328 -27.07 6.43 17.48
N THR A 329 -27.72 5.56 16.70
CA THR A 329 -28.22 4.26 17.18
C THR A 329 -27.33 3.07 16.80
N GLN A 330 -26.19 3.31 16.13
CA GLN A 330 -25.19 2.28 15.83
C GLN A 330 -23.84 2.60 16.46
N ILE A 331 -23.11 1.55 16.81
CA ILE A 331 -21.77 1.58 17.38
C ILE A 331 -20.87 0.53 16.72
N LEU A 332 -19.55 0.70 16.86
CA LEU A 332 -18.59 -0.37 16.63
C LEU A 332 -18.42 -1.15 17.95
N ALA A 333 -19.18 -2.23 18.14
CA ALA A 333 -19.10 -3.09 19.32
C ALA A 333 -17.77 -3.85 19.31
N LEU A 334 -16.97 -3.71 20.38
CA LEU A 334 -15.61 -4.25 20.46
C LEU A 334 -15.53 -5.48 21.36
N PHE A 335 -14.73 -6.46 20.93
CA PHE A 335 -14.40 -7.64 21.70
C PHE A 335 -12.93 -8.04 21.49
N ASP A 336 -12.34 -8.64 22.52
CA ASP A 336 -10.98 -9.17 22.46
C ASP A 336 -11.00 -10.63 21.98
N ASN A 337 -10.41 -10.90 20.83
CA ASN A 337 -10.41 -12.22 20.24
C ASN A 337 -9.62 -13.24 21.06
N ALA A 338 -8.75 -12.79 21.97
CA ALA A 338 -8.06 -13.69 22.90
C ALA A 338 -9.06 -14.38 23.86
N LEU A 339 -10.24 -13.79 24.06
CA LEU A 339 -11.34 -14.32 24.87
C LEU A 339 -12.39 -15.03 24.00
N LEU A 340 -12.65 -14.53 22.80
CA LEU A 340 -13.65 -15.08 21.88
C LEU A 340 -13.17 -16.37 21.18
N GLY A 341 -11.89 -16.43 20.77
CA GLY A 341 -11.29 -17.57 20.08
C GLY A 341 -11.75 -17.76 18.64
N ALA A 342 -12.19 -16.69 17.96
CA ALA A 342 -12.51 -16.76 16.54
C ALA A 342 -11.23 -16.99 15.71
N THR A 343 -11.33 -17.83 14.69
CA THR A 343 -10.24 -18.09 13.73
C THR A 343 -10.43 -17.36 12.40
N GLU A 344 -11.64 -16.85 12.16
CA GLU A 344 -12.02 -16.06 10.99
C GLU A 344 -13.07 -15.01 11.34
N TRP A 345 -13.10 -13.92 10.59
CA TRP A 345 -14.10 -12.86 10.68
C TRP A 345 -14.47 -12.37 9.27
N LEU A 346 -15.74 -12.49 8.87
CA LEU A 346 -16.20 -12.18 7.50
C LEU A 346 -15.38 -12.89 6.38
N GLY A 347 -14.88 -14.10 6.67
CA GLY A 347 -14.03 -14.88 5.76
C GLY A 347 -12.55 -14.46 5.73
N GLU A 348 -12.15 -13.48 6.53
CA GLU A 348 -10.75 -13.11 6.74
C GLU A 348 -10.17 -13.89 7.93
N PRO A 349 -9.02 -14.58 7.78
CA PRO A 349 -8.34 -15.20 8.92
C PRO A 349 -7.93 -14.16 9.96
N VAL A 350 -8.23 -14.44 11.23
CA VAL A 350 -7.85 -13.57 12.35
C VAL A 350 -6.93 -14.29 13.32
N GLY A 351 -5.96 -13.56 13.84
CA GLY A 351 -5.09 -13.99 14.90
C GLY A 351 -5.80 -14.00 16.25
N VAL A 352 -5.33 -14.87 17.14
CA VAL A 352 -5.83 -14.98 18.53
C VAL A 352 -5.74 -13.64 19.25
N ASN A 353 -4.66 -12.90 19.01
CA ASN A 353 -4.38 -11.64 19.70
C ASN A 353 -4.81 -10.45 18.82
N SER A 354 -6.13 -10.31 18.66
CA SER A 354 -6.75 -9.23 17.88
C SER A 354 -7.94 -8.60 18.61
N VAL A 355 -8.16 -7.31 18.39
CA VAL A 355 -9.40 -6.63 18.75
C VAL A 355 -10.30 -6.66 17.53
N ILE A 356 -11.51 -7.18 17.68
CA ILE A 356 -12.51 -7.19 16.62
C ILE A 356 -13.59 -6.17 16.99
N GLY A 357 -13.95 -5.34 16.01
CA GLY A 357 -15.02 -4.37 16.10
C GLY A 357 -16.08 -4.67 15.07
N LYS A 358 -17.30 -4.90 15.54
CA LYS A 358 -18.47 -5.13 14.70
C LYS A 358 -19.35 -3.90 14.62
N TYR A 359 -19.69 -3.45 13.43
CA TYR A 359 -20.72 -2.43 13.27
C TYR A 359 -22.10 -3.02 13.56
N THR A 360 -22.77 -2.54 14.60
CA THR A 360 -24.11 -3.00 14.96
C THR A 360 -24.95 -1.91 15.65
N TYR A 361 -26.21 -2.22 15.97
CA TYR A 361 -27.10 -1.36 16.74
C TYR A 361 -26.73 -1.33 18.22
N MET A 362 -26.94 -0.18 18.86
CA MET A 362 -26.89 -0.09 20.31
C MET A 362 -27.93 -1.02 20.93
N GLY A 363 -27.50 -1.94 21.79
CA GLY A 363 -28.37 -2.93 22.43
C GLY A 363 -28.53 -4.25 21.66
N ASP A 364 -27.96 -4.40 20.46
CA ASP A 364 -27.81 -5.70 19.79
C ASP A 364 -26.60 -6.41 20.41
N VAL A 365 -26.81 -7.05 21.55
CA VAL A 365 -25.75 -7.69 22.35
C VAL A 365 -25.48 -9.13 21.92
N ASN A 366 -26.42 -9.73 21.18
CA ASN A 366 -26.25 -11.06 20.58
C ASN A 366 -25.63 -11.03 19.17
N LEU A 367 -25.48 -9.84 18.57
CA LEU A 367 -24.89 -9.55 17.25
C LEU A 367 -25.64 -10.20 16.07
N ASP A 368 -26.95 -10.38 16.19
CA ASP A 368 -27.80 -10.93 15.12
C ASP A 368 -28.23 -9.88 14.08
N GLY A 369 -27.86 -8.61 14.31
CA GLY A 369 -28.14 -7.49 13.44
C GLY A 369 -29.46 -6.79 13.74
N GLN A 370 -30.12 -7.12 14.85
CA GLN A 370 -31.38 -6.54 15.30
C GLN A 370 -31.36 -6.30 16.82
N VAL A 371 -32.27 -5.45 17.28
CA VAL A 371 -32.51 -5.27 18.73
C VAL A 371 -33.89 -5.81 19.04
N THR A 372 -33.95 -6.95 19.72
CA THR A 372 -35.18 -7.74 19.92
C THR A 372 -35.36 -8.19 21.37
N GLY A 373 -36.37 -9.03 21.61
CA GLY A 373 -36.58 -9.70 22.89
C GLY A 373 -35.40 -10.57 23.32
N ASP A 374 -34.65 -11.11 22.36
CA ASP A 374 -33.56 -12.05 22.63
C ASP A 374 -32.35 -11.36 23.27
N ASP A 375 -32.15 -10.07 23.04
CA ASP A 375 -31.08 -9.28 23.68
C ASP A 375 -31.28 -9.14 25.19
N TYR A 376 -32.53 -9.02 25.66
CA TYR A 376 -32.82 -9.02 27.10
C TYR A 376 -32.38 -10.31 27.77
N THR A 377 -32.46 -11.45 27.07
CA THR A 377 -32.08 -12.73 27.64
C THR A 377 -30.59 -12.82 27.95
N VAL A 378 -29.75 -12.08 27.20
CA VAL A 378 -28.32 -11.96 27.46
C VAL A 378 -28.08 -11.17 28.74
N ILE A 379 -28.76 -10.04 28.93
CA ILE A 379 -28.68 -9.24 30.16
C ILE A 379 -29.19 -10.05 31.37
N ASP A 380 -30.37 -10.68 31.25
CA ASP A 380 -30.95 -11.52 32.31
C ASP A 380 -29.96 -12.59 32.79
N SER A 381 -29.21 -13.19 31.86
CA SER A 381 -28.25 -14.26 32.16
C SER A 381 -26.98 -13.77 32.87
N ASN A 382 -26.68 -12.46 32.80
CA ASN A 382 -25.47 -11.85 33.34
C ASN A 382 -25.75 -10.71 34.34
N LEU A 383 -26.99 -10.54 34.79
CA LEU A 383 -27.36 -9.45 35.71
C LEU A 383 -26.54 -9.47 37.01
N ASP A 384 -26.18 -8.28 37.49
CA ASP A 384 -25.35 -8.07 38.68
C ASP A 384 -23.93 -8.66 38.56
N THR A 385 -23.41 -8.75 37.34
CA THR A 385 -22.02 -9.17 37.07
C THR A 385 -21.15 -8.02 36.59
N THR A 386 -19.83 -8.21 36.73
CA THR A 386 -18.80 -7.37 36.12
C THR A 386 -18.14 -8.22 35.03
N PRO A 387 -18.44 -7.97 33.75
CA PRO A 387 -17.85 -8.72 32.65
C PRO A 387 -16.32 -8.63 32.63
N VAL A 388 -15.69 -9.63 32.02
CA VAL A 388 -14.25 -9.56 31.73
C VAL A 388 -14.03 -8.48 30.67
N VAL A 389 -13.00 -7.64 30.86
CA VAL A 389 -12.61 -6.64 29.86
C VAL A 389 -12.30 -7.31 28.54
N GLY A 390 -12.93 -6.85 27.45
CA GLY A 390 -12.91 -7.49 26.14
C GLY A 390 -14.16 -8.32 25.82
N MET A 391 -15.08 -8.53 26.78
CA MET A 391 -16.32 -9.31 26.64
C MET A 391 -17.56 -8.56 27.13
N GLU A 392 -17.44 -7.27 27.48
CA GLU A 392 -18.51 -6.45 28.06
C GLU A 392 -19.79 -6.50 27.22
N TRP A 393 -19.66 -6.18 25.92
CA TRP A 393 -20.81 -6.13 25.00
C TRP A 393 -21.54 -7.47 24.89
N LEU A 394 -20.80 -8.55 24.68
CA LEU A 394 -21.34 -9.91 24.54
C LEU A 394 -21.90 -10.47 25.86
N SER A 395 -21.57 -9.85 26.98
CA SER A 395 -22.11 -10.20 28.30
C SER A 395 -23.33 -9.35 28.67
N GLY A 396 -23.75 -8.40 27.82
CA GLY A 396 -24.92 -7.57 28.06
C GLY A 396 -24.65 -6.20 28.71
N ASP A 397 -23.39 -5.80 28.90
CA ASP A 397 -23.03 -4.43 29.30
C ASP A 397 -23.12 -3.53 28.05
N SER A 398 -24.34 -3.12 27.75
CA SER A 398 -24.74 -2.38 26.55
C SER A 398 -24.55 -0.88 26.69
N ASN A 399 -24.49 -0.37 27.94
CA ASN A 399 -24.19 1.03 28.21
C ASN A 399 -22.67 1.29 28.37
N LEU A 400 -21.86 0.22 28.41
CA LEU A 400 -20.39 0.20 28.47
C LEU A 400 -19.82 0.83 29.75
N ASP A 401 -20.52 0.74 30.88
CA ASP A 401 -20.09 1.26 32.18
C ASP A 401 -19.24 0.29 33.00
N GLY A 402 -19.11 -0.96 32.53
CA GLY A 402 -18.33 -2.02 33.14
C GLY A 402 -19.13 -2.94 34.06
N SER A 403 -20.45 -2.82 34.14
CA SER A 403 -21.33 -3.69 34.93
C SER A 403 -22.63 -3.98 34.19
N VAL A 404 -23.14 -5.20 34.32
CA VAL A 404 -24.46 -5.57 33.76
C VAL A 404 -25.53 -5.30 34.81
N THR A 405 -26.33 -4.26 34.60
CA THR A 405 -27.32 -3.77 35.56
C THR A 405 -28.68 -3.50 34.92
N GLY A 406 -29.62 -2.98 35.71
CA GLY A 406 -30.91 -2.50 35.21
C GLY A 406 -30.79 -1.38 34.16
N ASP A 407 -29.68 -0.63 34.17
CA ASP A 407 -29.48 0.48 33.24
C ASP A 407 -29.21 0.00 31.80
N ASP A 408 -28.72 -1.22 31.61
CA ASP A 408 -28.52 -1.83 30.29
C ASP A 408 -29.82 -2.12 29.54
N TYR A 409 -30.88 -2.49 30.27
CA TYR A 409 -32.22 -2.63 29.68
C TYR A 409 -32.67 -1.34 29.00
N THR A 410 -32.25 -0.17 29.52
CA THR A 410 -32.66 1.11 28.95
C THR A 410 -32.06 1.35 27.56
N VAL A 411 -30.91 0.75 27.27
CA VAL A 411 -30.28 0.80 25.94
C VAL A 411 -31.08 -0.05 24.96
N ILE A 412 -31.47 -1.27 25.35
CA ILE A 412 -32.33 -2.13 24.52
C ILE A 412 -33.70 -1.45 24.31
N ASP A 413 -34.35 -0.99 25.38
CA ASP A 413 -35.65 -0.30 25.32
C ASP A 413 -35.63 0.87 24.34
N SER A 414 -34.53 1.65 24.33
CA SER A 414 -34.37 2.83 23.48
C SER A 414 -34.16 2.49 22.00
N ASN A 415 -33.71 1.28 21.69
CA ASN A 415 -33.37 0.84 20.33
C ASN A 415 -34.23 -0.33 19.85
N LEU A 416 -35.19 -0.81 20.64
CA LEU A 416 -36.03 -1.98 20.35
C LEU A 416 -36.71 -1.85 18.99
N GLY A 417 -36.60 -2.91 18.18
CA GLY A 417 -37.11 -2.95 16.80
C GLY A 417 -36.14 -2.38 15.77
N SER A 418 -34.96 -1.91 16.17
CA SER A 418 -33.89 -1.61 15.21
C SER A 418 -33.50 -2.89 14.45
N GLY A 419 -33.30 -2.76 13.14
CA GLY A 419 -33.03 -3.91 12.26
C GLY A 419 -34.28 -4.70 11.84
N ASP A 420 -35.47 -4.42 12.36
CA ASP A 420 -36.70 -5.14 11.96
C ASP A 420 -36.96 -4.99 10.45
N GLY A 421 -37.15 -6.12 9.77
CA GLY A 421 -37.33 -6.22 8.32
C GLY A 421 -36.09 -5.95 7.45
N ASN A 422 -35.01 -5.41 8.02
CA ASN A 422 -33.73 -5.19 7.33
C ASN A 422 -32.55 -5.26 8.33
N PRO A 423 -32.21 -6.45 8.83
CA PRO A 423 -31.15 -6.63 9.81
C PRO A 423 -29.80 -6.20 9.24
N LEU A 424 -28.92 -5.69 10.10
CA LEU A 424 -27.50 -5.56 9.75
C LEU A 424 -26.92 -6.96 9.53
N SER A 425 -25.82 -7.03 8.78
CA SER A 425 -25.11 -8.31 8.58
C SER A 425 -24.77 -8.91 9.95
N PRO A 426 -25.21 -10.13 10.28
CA PRO A 426 -24.92 -10.72 11.59
C PRO A 426 -23.43 -11.00 11.75
N ALA A 427 -22.95 -11.15 12.98
CA ALA A 427 -21.58 -11.64 13.19
C ALA A 427 -21.43 -13.01 12.56
N SER A 428 -20.37 -13.24 11.77
CA SER A 428 -20.08 -14.55 11.21
C SER A 428 -19.44 -15.44 12.29
N THR A 429 -20.21 -15.84 13.29
CA THR A 429 -19.91 -16.96 14.18
C THR A 429 -21.25 -17.68 14.36
N PHE A 430 -21.41 -18.97 14.08
CA PHE A 430 -20.57 -20.09 14.50
C PHE A 430 -20.67 -21.24 13.47
N SER A 431 -19.56 -21.76 12.96
CA SER A 431 -19.52 -23.17 12.60
C SER A 431 -19.27 -23.93 13.90
N ASN A 432 -20.33 -24.48 14.47
CA ASN A 432 -20.25 -25.40 15.59
C ASN A 432 -19.34 -26.56 15.17
N THR A 433 -18.05 -26.51 15.50
CA THR A 433 -17.25 -27.73 15.56
C THR A 433 -17.84 -28.53 16.70
N THR A 434 -18.70 -29.46 16.31
CA THR A 434 -19.44 -30.40 17.13
C THR A 434 -18.68 -30.78 18.40
N ILE A 435 -19.02 -30.17 19.54
CA ILE A 435 -18.76 -30.79 20.83
C ILE A 435 -19.81 -31.89 20.96
N GLY A 436 -19.38 -33.11 20.63
CA GLY A 436 -19.95 -34.39 21.04
C GLY A 436 -21.46 -34.45 21.22
N GLN A 437 -22.18 -34.75 20.15
CA GLN A 437 -23.28 -35.71 20.27
C GLN A 437 -22.68 -37.08 20.64
N GLU A 438 -22.33 -37.27 21.90
CA GLU A 438 -22.22 -38.61 22.47
C GLU A 438 -23.34 -38.80 23.49
N ARG A 439 -24.31 -39.63 23.07
CA ARG A 439 -25.32 -40.35 23.86
C ARG A 439 -26.56 -39.57 24.31
N GLU A 440 -27.46 -39.34 23.36
CA GLU A 440 -28.92 -39.49 23.57
C GLU A 440 -29.48 -40.71 22.82
N GLU A 441 -28.75 -41.83 22.84
CA GLU A 441 -29.31 -43.14 22.53
C GLU A 441 -28.94 -44.14 23.63
N ASP A 442 -29.52 -43.98 24.83
CA ASP A 442 -29.73 -45.14 25.72
C ASP A 442 -30.90 -44.99 26.71
N SER A 443 -32.01 -44.37 26.27
CA SER A 443 -33.25 -44.31 27.06
C SER A 443 -34.33 -45.27 26.56
N ALA A 444 -33.99 -46.22 25.68
CA ALA A 444 -34.96 -47.16 25.10
C ALA A 444 -34.59 -48.65 25.21
N SER A 445 -33.51 -49.02 25.92
CA SER A 445 -33.09 -50.44 26.06
C SER A 445 -33.17 -51.01 27.49
N LEU A 446 -33.82 -50.33 28.44
CA LEU A 446 -33.92 -50.78 29.85
C LEU A 446 -35.31 -51.28 30.24
N ALA A 447 -36.02 -51.94 29.30
CA ALA A 447 -37.32 -52.52 29.56
C ALA A 447 -37.53 -53.92 28.94
N VAL A 448 -36.48 -54.75 28.80
CA VAL A 448 -36.64 -56.21 28.60
C VAL A 448 -35.43 -56.96 29.17
N GLU A 449 -35.24 -56.97 30.49
CA GLU A 449 -34.63 -58.08 31.24
C GLU A 449 -34.61 -57.77 32.73
N MET A 450 -35.72 -58.03 33.42
CA MET A 450 -35.71 -58.56 34.79
C MET A 450 -37.00 -59.34 34.96
N GLY A 451 -36.97 -60.59 34.53
CA GLY A 451 -37.88 -61.59 35.07
C GLY A 451 -37.43 -61.89 36.50
N LEU A 452 -38.23 -61.44 37.47
CA LEU A 452 -38.62 -62.11 38.73
C LEU A 452 -39.63 -61.24 39.48
#